data_AF-A0AAV5AH52-F1
#
_entry.id   AF-A0AAV5AH52-F1
#
_cell.length_a   1.000
_cell.length_b   1.000
_cell.length_c   1.000
_cell.angle_alpha   90.00
_cell.angle_beta   90.00
_cell.angle_gamma   90.00
#
_symmetry.space_group_name_H-M   'P 1'
#
loop_
_entity.id
_entity.type
_entity.pdbx_description
1 polymer ?
#
loop_
_entity_poly.entity_id
_entity_poly.type
_entity_poly.pdbx_seq_one_letter_code
_entity_poly.pdbx_strand_id
1 'polypeptide(L)'
;MPNPKRKLADGRPVYSIPAILFIDDVSANTSKQWNKNYVVYMSNATLPHQDLEKQYNVHFIAASPNVAPLELLQGVCESFIDAEDEGIIAIDSLDPNHGECLLYPFVLFIAGNNLMQAELACQCGLTANKFCRTCEVGGTQLYECSDEGYLSLFSSNTIRTPELTHAHILEQYN
;
A
#
# COMPACT_ATOMS: atom_id res chain seq x y z
N MET A 1 20.04 -26.15 10.05
CA MET A 1 18.62 -26.53 9.94
C MET A 1 18.17 -26.27 8.51
N PRO A 2 17.48 -27.21 7.83
CA PRO A 2 16.85 -26.88 6.56
C PRO A 2 15.74 -25.84 6.79
N ASN A 3 15.59 -24.89 5.85
CA ASN A 3 14.53 -23.89 5.87
C ASN A 3 13.16 -24.59 5.97
N PRO A 4 12.28 -24.23 6.94
CA PRO A 4 10.95 -24.83 7.09
C PRO A 4 10.12 -24.88 5.80
N LYS A 5 10.24 -23.86 4.94
CA LYS A 5 9.55 -23.80 3.65
C LYS A 5 9.96 -24.90 2.68
N ARG A 6 11.16 -25.46 2.82
CA ARG A 6 11.56 -26.63 2.01
C ARG A 6 10.74 -27.87 2.35
N LYS A 7 10.30 -28.01 3.60
CA LYS A 7 9.43 -29.10 4.03
C LYS A 7 8.02 -28.93 3.46
N LEU A 8 7.50 -27.69 3.47
CA LEU A 8 6.19 -27.37 2.89
C LEU A 8 6.18 -27.55 1.36
N ALA A 9 7.26 -27.15 0.69
CA ALA A 9 7.39 -27.31 -0.76
C ALA A 9 7.32 -28.77 -1.20
N ASP A 10 7.91 -29.71 -0.44
CA ASP A 10 7.89 -31.15 -0.73
C ASP A 10 8.29 -31.48 -2.19
N GLY A 11 9.33 -30.79 -2.68
CA GLY A 11 9.81 -30.94 -4.06
C GLY A 11 9.05 -30.14 -5.12
N ARG A 12 7.93 -29.49 -4.77
CA ARG A 12 7.23 -28.56 -5.68
C ARG A 12 8.08 -27.33 -6.01
N PRO A 13 7.95 -26.78 -7.23
CA PRO A 13 8.46 -25.44 -7.54
C PRO A 13 7.87 -24.40 -6.59
N VAL A 14 8.68 -23.40 -6.24
CA VAL A 14 8.27 -22.33 -5.32
C VAL A 14 8.44 -20.99 -6.01
N TYR A 15 7.37 -20.17 -6.00
CA TYR A 15 7.37 -18.85 -6.62
C TYR A 15 7.00 -17.77 -5.60
N SER A 16 7.76 -16.68 -5.59
CA SER A 16 7.43 -15.48 -4.81
C SER A 16 6.70 -14.49 -5.70
N ILE A 17 5.51 -14.05 -5.28
CA ILE A 17 4.63 -13.21 -6.10
C ILE A 17 4.51 -11.82 -5.45
N PRO A 18 5.23 -10.80 -5.94
CA PRO A 18 5.02 -9.44 -5.46
C PRO A 18 3.62 -8.96 -5.83
N ALA A 19 2.88 -8.48 -4.83
CA ALA A 19 1.55 -7.94 -4.97
C ALA A 19 1.57 -6.41 -4.75
N ILE A 20 0.93 -5.68 -5.65
CA ILE A 20 0.63 -4.26 -5.47
C ILE A 20 -0.78 -4.18 -4.91
N LEU A 21 -0.92 -3.62 -3.71
CA LEU A 21 -2.23 -3.33 -3.15
C LEU A 21 -2.61 -1.90 -3.50
N PHE A 22 -3.87 -1.66 -3.81
CA PHE A 22 -4.43 -0.33 -3.97
C PHE A 22 -5.65 -0.20 -3.08
N ILE A 23 -5.71 0.85 -2.27
CA ILE A 23 -6.89 1.18 -1.48
C ILE A 23 -7.33 2.60 -1.81
N ASP A 24 -8.63 2.81 -1.95
CA ASP A 24 -9.19 4.15 -2.10
C ASP A 24 -10.66 4.22 -1.63
N ASP A 25 -11.16 5.43 -1.40
CA ASP A 25 -12.59 5.65 -1.22
C ASP A 25 -13.29 5.77 -2.58
N VAL A 26 -14.21 4.84 -2.85
CA VAL A 26 -15.02 4.87 -4.07
C VAL A 26 -16.47 5.17 -3.74
N SER A 27 -17.16 5.87 -4.65
CA SER A 27 -18.60 6.07 -4.55
C SER A 27 -19.33 4.78 -4.89
N ALA A 28 -19.86 4.08 -3.90
CA ALA A 28 -20.52 2.79 -4.11
C ALA A 28 -21.97 2.89 -4.64
N ASN A 29 -22.47 4.09 -4.97
CA ASN A 29 -23.87 4.27 -5.37
C ASN A 29 -24.03 5.29 -6.50
N THR A 30 -24.74 4.88 -7.57
CA THR A 30 -25.07 5.71 -8.75
C THR A 30 -25.98 6.89 -8.41
N SER A 31 -26.70 6.82 -7.29
CA SER A 31 -27.76 7.79 -6.90
C SER A 31 -27.43 8.66 -5.69
N LYS A 32 -26.38 8.34 -4.93
CA LYS A 32 -25.96 9.11 -3.76
C LYS A 32 -24.47 9.34 -3.83
N GLN A 33 -24.12 10.57 -4.20
CA GLN A 33 -22.75 11.07 -4.39
C GLN A 33 -21.86 10.99 -3.13
N TRP A 34 -22.35 10.46 -2.01
CA TRP A 34 -21.70 10.57 -0.69
C TRP A 34 -21.75 9.30 0.15
N ASN A 35 -21.86 8.11 -0.46
CA ASN A 35 -21.67 6.86 0.29
C ASN A 35 -20.25 6.35 0.10
N LYS A 36 -19.35 6.79 1.00
CA LYS A 36 -17.95 6.36 1.01
C LYS A 36 -17.90 4.85 1.23
N ASN A 37 -17.16 4.16 0.37
CA ASN A 37 -16.86 2.76 0.53
C ASN A 37 -15.37 2.58 0.25
N TYR A 38 -14.63 2.07 1.22
CA TYR A 38 -13.23 1.77 0.99
C TYR A 38 -13.13 0.44 0.28
N VAL A 39 -12.32 0.39 -0.78
CA VAL A 39 -12.12 -0.81 -1.58
C VAL A 39 -10.64 -1.08 -1.72
N VAL A 40 -10.27 -2.35 -1.53
CA VAL A 40 -8.92 -2.85 -1.77
C VAL A 40 -8.90 -3.67 -3.05
N TYR A 41 -7.98 -3.33 -3.93
CA TYR A 41 -7.63 -4.09 -5.12
C TYR A 41 -6.19 -4.61 -5.02
N MET A 42 -5.90 -5.66 -5.77
CA MET A 42 -4.58 -6.25 -5.88
C MET A 42 -4.22 -6.50 -7.34
N SER A 43 -2.97 -6.21 -7.69
CA SER A 43 -2.38 -6.58 -8.97
C SER A 43 -1.09 -7.35 -8.77
N ASN A 44 -0.82 -8.30 -9.67
CA ASN A 44 0.42 -9.05 -9.68
C ASN A 44 1.55 -8.21 -10.31
N ALA A 45 2.56 -7.85 -9.51
CA ALA A 45 3.66 -6.99 -9.94
C ALA A 45 4.68 -7.71 -10.84
N THR A 46 4.55 -9.03 -11.06
CA THR A 46 5.36 -9.75 -12.05
C THR A 46 4.89 -9.50 -13.49
N LEU A 47 3.72 -8.88 -13.67
CA LEU A 47 3.18 -8.58 -15.00
C LEU A 47 3.92 -7.41 -15.65
N PRO A 48 4.07 -7.41 -16.99
CA PRO A 48 4.52 -6.23 -17.71
C PRO A 48 3.61 -5.03 -17.42
N HIS A 49 4.18 -3.82 -17.40
CA HIS A 49 3.42 -2.60 -17.09
C HIS A 49 2.17 -2.40 -17.98
N GLN A 50 2.29 -2.70 -19.27
CA GLN A 50 1.17 -2.64 -20.24
C GLN A 50 -0.01 -3.58 -19.90
N ASP A 51 0.24 -4.61 -19.10
CA ASP A 51 -0.76 -5.60 -18.68
C ASP A 51 -1.28 -5.29 -17.28
N LEU A 52 -0.48 -4.66 -16.42
CA LEU A 52 -0.83 -4.36 -15.03
C LEU A 52 -2.11 -3.53 -14.92
N GLU A 53 -2.31 -2.56 -15.82
CA GLU A 53 -3.47 -1.66 -15.82
C GLU A 53 -4.71 -2.23 -16.51
N LYS A 54 -4.62 -3.43 -17.09
CA LYS A 54 -5.78 -4.08 -17.71
C LYS A 54 -6.73 -4.53 -16.61
N GLN A 55 -8.01 -4.21 -16.75
CA GLN A 55 -9.05 -4.54 -15.75
C GLN A 55 -9.06 -6.01 -15.32
N TYR A 56 -8.73 -6.94 -16.24
CA TYR A 56 -8.64 -8.38 -15.93
C TYR A 56 -7.54 -8.73 -14.92
N ASN A 57 -6.46 -7.93 -14.84
CA ASN A 57 -5.31 -8.12 -13.96
C ASN A 57 -5.39 -7.29 -12.66
N VAL A 58 -6.53 -6.61 -12.44
CA VAL A 58 -6.83 -5.87 -11.22
C VAL A 58 -7.92 -6.64 -10.48
N HIS A 59 -7.53 -7.30 -9.40
CA HIS A 59 -8.41 -8.19 -8.65
C HIS A 59 -8.99 -7.47 -7.44
N PHE A 60 -10.31 -7.53 -7.29
CA PHE A 60 -10.98 -7.10 -6.07
C PHE A 60 -10.60 -8.01 -4.91
N ILE A 61 -10.26 -7.43 -3.76
CA ILE A 61 -9.92 -8.16 -2.54
C ILE A 61 -10.99 -7.99 -1.47
N ALA A 62 -11.27 -6.75 -1.07
CA ALA A 62 -12.18 -6.45 0.01
C ALA A 62 -12.82 -5.07 -0.16
N ALA A 63 -14.00 -4.88 0.44
CA ALA A 63 -14.63 -3.58 0.54
C ALA A 63 -15.47 -3.47 1.80
N SER A 64 -15.54 -2.28 2.38
CA SER A 64 -16.43 -2.01 3.49
C SER A 64 -16.77 -0.51 3.59
N PRO A 65 -18.07 -0.18 3.78
CA PRO A 65 -18.49 1.19 4.07
C PRO A 65 -18.35 1.55 5.56
N ASN A 66 -18.09 0.55 6.42
CA ASN A 66 -18.19 0.70 7.88
C ASN A 66 -16.85 0.54 8.61
N VAL A 67 -15.81 0.09 7.90
CA VAL A 67 -14.51 -0.26 8.46
C VAL A 67 -13.49 0.79 8.02
N ALA A 68 -12.62 1.22 8.93
CA ALA A 68 -11.58 2.19 8.57
C ALA A 68 -10.59 1.59 7.56
N PRO A 69 -9.92 2.40 6.72
CA PRO A 69 -8.99 1.89 5.70
C PRO A 69 -7.89 0.98 6.27
N LEU A 70 -7.32 1.36 7.42
CA LEU A 70 -6.27 0.60 8.09
C LEU A 70 -6.78 -0.74 8.65
N GLU A 71 -7.99 -0.77 9.21
CA GLU A 71 -8.62 -2.00 9.70
C GLU A 71 -8.93 -2.95 8.53
N LEU A 72 -9.40 -2.40 7.40
CA LEU A 72 -9.65 -3.19 6.19
C LEU A 72 -8.35 -3.79 5.64
N LEU A 73 -7.26 -3.01 5.62
CA LEU A 73 -5.94 -3.50 5.22
C LEU A 73 -5.35 -4.50 6.22
N GLN A 74 -5.66 -4.40 7.51
CA GLN A 74 -5.19 -5.38 8.49
C GLN A 74 -5.66 -6.78 8.11
N GLY A 75 -6.96 -6.95 7.79
CA GLY A 75 -7.49 -8.26 7.35
C GLY A 75 -6.85 -8.77 6.06
N VAL A 76 -6.47 -7.86 5.15
CA VAL A 76 -5.70 -8.22 3.95
C VAL A 76 -4.30 -8.69 4.33
N CYS A 77 -3.61 -7.97 5.21
CA CYS A 77 -2.26 -8.33 5.68
C CYS A 77 -2.25 -9.68 6.41
N GLU A 78 -3.28 -9.98 7.20
CA GLU A 78 -3.46 -11.29 7.85
C GLU A 78 -3.49 -12.41 6.80
N SER A 79 -4.17 -12.21 5.66
CA SER A 79 -4.16 -13.19 4.56
C SER A 79 -2.77 -13.40 3.94
N PHE A 80 -1.92 -12.36 3.89
CA PHE A 80 -0.54 -12.50 3.43
C PHE A 80 0.34 -13.20 4.46
N ILE A 81 0.10 -13.00 5.76
CA ILE A 81 0.80 -13.69 6.84
C ILE A 81 0.48 -15.19 6.80
N ASP A 82 -0.81 -15.53 6.69
CA ASP A 82 -1.26 -16.91 6.54
C ASP A 82 -0.62 -17.57 5.30
N ALA A 83 -0.56 -16.85 4.18
CA ALA A 83 0.10 -17.32 2.96
C ALA A 83 1.63 -17.46 3.10
N GLU A 84 2.28 -16.66 3.94
CA GLU A 84 3.71 -16.74 4.23
C GLU A 84 4.05 -17.96 5.11
N ASP A 85 3.16 -18.30 6.03
CA ASP A 85 3.31 -19.43 6.94
C ASP A 85 2.97 -20.78 6.27
N GLU A 86 1.87 -20.83 5.52
CA GLU A 86 1.34 -22.08 4.95
C GLU A 86 1.74 -22.29 3.48
N GLY A 87 1.96 -21.20 2.74
CA GLY A 87 2.10 -21.22 1.28
C GLY A 87 0.76 -21.50 0.58
N ILE A 88 0.63 -21.05 -0.67
CA ILE A 88 -0.58 -21.28 -1.47
C ILE A 88 -0.27 -22.32 -2.54
N ILE A 89 -0.96 -23.46 -2.50
CA ILE A 89 -0.85 -24.48 -3.55
C ILE A 89 -1.62 -24.00 -4.79
N ALA A 90 -0.94 -23.98 -5.93
CA ALA A 90 -1.52 -23.67 -7.23
C ALA A 90 -1.09 -24.70 -8.27
N ILE A 91 -1.75 -24.71 -9.42
CA ILE A 91 -1.37 -25.54 -10.57
C ILE A 91 -0.50 -24.71 -11.51
N ASP A 92 0.68 -25.23 -11.86
CA ASP A 92 1.52 -24.65 -12.89
C ASP A 92 0.96 -25.01 -14.28
N SER A 93 0.33 -24.02 -14.93
CA SER A 93 -0.27 -24.21 -16.25
C SER A 93 0.76 -24.37 -17.38
N LEU A 94 2.03 -24.08 -17.11
CA LEU A 94 3.13 -24.26 -18.07
C LEU A 94 3.81 -25.62 -17.91
N ASP A 95 3.61 -26.31 -16.79
CA ASP A 95 4.05 -27.69 -16.63
C ASP A 95 3.18 -28.61 -17.50
N PRO A 96 3.76 -29.36 -18.47
CA PRO A 96 3.01 -30.30 -19.30
C PRO A 96 2.24 -31.36 -18.49
N ASN A 97 2.66 -31.63 -17.26
CA ASN A 97 2.02 -32.59 -16.36
C ASN A 97 1.03 -31.94 -15.38
N HIS A 98 0.80 -30.62 -15.47
CA HIS A 98 -0.02 -29.86 -14.53
C HIS A 98 0.41 -30.05 -13.06
N GLY A 99 1.72 -29.99 -12.81
CA GLY A 99 2.28 -30.13 -11.48
C GLY A 99 1.81 -29.02 -10.53
N GLU A 100 1.76 -29.35 -9.24
CA GLU A 100 1.53 -28.37 -8.19
C GLU A 100 2.76 -27.50 -7.98
N CYS A 101 2.54 -26.21 -7.78
CA CYS A 101 3.55 -25.25 -7.33
C CYS A 101 3.08 -24.58 -6.03
N LEU A 102 4.04 -24.02 -5.29
CA LEU A 102 3.80 -23.30 -4.05
C LEU A 102 4.06 -21.81 -4.27
N LEU A 103 3.05 -20.98 -3.99
CA LEU A 103 3.12 -19.54 -4.14
C LEU A 103 3.26 -18.86 -2.77
N TYR A 104 4.16 -17.89 -2.70
CA TYR A 104 4.35 -17.00 -1.56
C TYR A 104 4.15 -15.56 -2.00
N PRO A 105 2.92 -15.03 -1.93
CA PRO A 105 2.66 -13.64 -2.23
C PRO A 105 3.24 -12.74 -1.12
N PHE A 106 3.72 -11.55 -1.48
CA PHE A 106 4.14 -10.53 -0.51
C PHE A 106 3.76 -9.14 -0.99
N VAL A 107 3.48 -8.23 -0.07
CA VAL A 107 3.14 -6.84 -0.40
C VAL A 107 4.40 -6.10 -0.85
N LEU A 108 4.43 -5.69 -2.13
CA LEU A 108 5.52 -4.90 -2.69
C LEU A 108 5.41 -3.43 -2.27
N PHE A 109 4.22 -2.85 -2.44
CA PHE A 109 3.84 -1.54 -1.91
C PHE A 109 2.31 -1.41 -1.88
N ILE A 110 1.84 -0.44 -1.10
CA ILE A 110 0.42 -0.06 -1.03
C ILE A 110 0.26 1.28 -1.71
N ALA A 111 -0.51 1.32 -2.79
CA ALA A 111 -0.87 2.49 -3.55
C ALA A 111 -2.20 3.10 -3.07
N GLY A 112 -2.37 4.38 -3.36
CA GLY A 112 -3.55 5.17 -3.03
C GLY A 112 -3.35 6.60 -3.49
N ASN A 113 -4.42 7.39 -3.54
CA ASN A 113 -4.31 8.82 -3.83
C ASN A 113 -3.60 9.57 -2.67
N ASN A 114 -3.35 10.87 -2.82
CA ASN A 114 -2.61 11.65 -1.81
C ASN A 114 -3.23 11.62 -0.41
N LEU A 115 -4.57 11.64 -0.32
CA LEU A 115 -5.28 11.60 0.95
C LEU A 115 -5.17 10.21 1.58
N MET A 116 -5.43 9.16 0.80
CA MET A 116 -5.30 7.78 1.29
C MET A 116 -3.86 7.47 1.72
N GLN A 117 -2.84 7.90 0.96
CA GLN A 117 -1.44 7.77 1.37
C GLN A 117 -1.12 8.54 2.66
N ALA A 118 -1.85 9.61 2.97
CA ALA A 118 -1.68 10.34 4.23
C ALA A 118 -2.30 9.54 5.38
N GLU A 119 -3.49 8.99 5.19
CA GLU A 119 -4.15 8.08 6.13
C GLU A 119 -3.25 6.87 6.45
N LEU A 120 -2.72 6.21 5.42
CA LEU A 120 -1.83 5.05 5.57
C LEU A 120 -0.54 5.38 6.32
N ALA A 121 -0.01 6.59 6.12
CA ALA A 121 1.20 7.06 6.77
C ALA A 121 0.95 7.72 8.14
N CYS A 122 -0.30 7.73 8.63
CA CYS A 122 -0.69 8.46 9.85
C CYS A 122 -0.26 9.95 9.82
N GLN A 123 -0.37 10.59 8.65
CA GLN A 123 0.04 11.97 8.41
C GLN A 123 -1.17 12.82 8.03
N CYS A 124 -1.15 14.12 8.35
CA CYS A 124 -2.21 15.06 7.96
C CYS A 124 -2.21 15.43 6.46
N GLY A 125 -1.32 14.86 5.64
CA GLY A 125 -1.29 15.09 4.19
C GLY A 125 -1.07 16.56 3.81
N LEU A 126 -1.72 17.01 2.74
CA LEU A 126 -1.55 18.35 2.17
C LEU A 126 -2.08 19.49 3.06
N THR A 127 -2.83 19.19 4.13
CA THR A 127 -3.30 20.22 5.07
C THR A 127 -2.29 20.51 6.18
N ALA A 128 -1.21 19.72 6.27
CA ALA A 128 -0.13 19.97 7.21
C ALA A 128 0.75 21.13 6.74
N ASN A 129 1.27 21.93 7.68
CA ASN A 129 2.32 22.91 7.39
C ASN A 129 3.60 22.26 6.84
N LYS A 130 3.76 20.94 7.00
CA LYS A 130 4.90 20.15 6.52
C LYS A 130 4.37 18.87 5.89
N PHE A 131 3.82 19.00 4.69
CA PHE A 131 3.04 17.94 4.03
C PHE A 131 3.87 16.84 3.37
N CYS A 132 5.18 17.03 3.17
CA CYS A 132 6.02 15.98 2.59
C CYS A 132 6.36 14.89 3.62
N ARG A 133 6.34 13.64 3.16
CA ARG A 133 6.68 12.43 3.94
C ARG A 133 8.19 12.24 4.09
N THR A 134 8.97 12.82 3.20
CA THR A 134 10.42 12.57 3.12
C THR A 134 11.24 13.72 3.73
N CYS A 135 10.77 14.95 3.61
CA CYS A 135 11.50 16.14 4.04
C CYS A 135 10.60 17.16 4.75
N GLU A 136 11.23 18.21 5.28
CA GLU A 136 10.59 19.31 6.02
C GLU A 136 10.11 20.45 5.11
N VAL A 137 9.84 20.16 3.84
CA VAL A 137 9.25 21.15 2.92
C VAL A 137 7.81 21.49 3.33
N GLY A 138 7.45 22.76 3.12
CA GLY A 138 6.17 23.36 3.49
C GLY A 138 6.34 24.54 4.46
N GLY A 139 5.25 25.17 4.83
CA GLY A 139 5.21 26.18 5.89
C GLY A 139 3.78 26.52 6.28
N THR A 140 3.58 27.70 6.85
CA THR A 140 2.21 28.20 6.99
C THR A 140 1.62 28.45 5.61
N GLN A 141 0.30 28.36 5.47
CA GLN A 141 -0.39 28.65 4.21
C GLN A 141 -0.01 30.04 3.64
N LEU A 142 0.14 31.04 4.52
CA LEU A 142 0.58 32.38 4.13
C LEU A 142 1.99 32.39 3.52
N TYR A 143 2.92 31.61 4.09
CA TYR A 143 4.27 31.48 3.55
C TYR A 143 4.26 30.75 2.21
N GLU A 144 3.53 29.64 2.09
CA GLU A 144 3.45 28.85 0.86
C GLU A 144 2.83 29.62 -0.31
N CYS A 145 1.93 30.57 -0.03
CA CYS A 145 1.36 31.48 -1.03
C CYS A 145 2.31 32.64 -1.43
N SER A 146 3.46 32.80 -0.78
CA SER A 146 4.47 33.78 -1.18
C SER A 146 5.39 33.22 -2.28
N ASP A 147 6.02 34.10 -3.06
CA ASP A 147 6.99 33.69 -4.10
C ASP A 147 8.13 32.85 -3.50
N GLU A 148 8.63 33.24 -2.32
CA GLU A 148 9.69 32.52 -1.62
C GLU A 148 9.23 31.12 -1.20
N GLY A 149 8.06 31.01 -0.57
CA GLY A 149 7.51 29.73 -0.14
C GLY A 149 7.21 28.80 -1.32
N TYR A 150 6.65 29.32 -2.41
CA TYR A 150 6.40 28.54 -3.62
C TYR A 150 7.70 28.00 -4.23
N LEU A 151 8.74 28.84 -4.36
CA LEU A 151 10.05 28.42 -4.87
C LEU A 151 10.71 27.36 -3.96
N SER A 152 10.48 27.44 -2.65
CA SER A 152 11.01 26.45 -1.69
C SER A 152 10.50 25.03 -1.96
N LEU A 153 9.31 24.88 -2.55
CA LEU A 153 8.71 23.57 -2.87
C LEU A 153 9.51 22.78 -3.92
N PHE A 154 10.28 23.48 -4.76
CA PHE A 154 11.08 22.89 -5.83
C PHE A 154 12.56 22.75 -5.46
N SER A 155 12.90 23.06 -4.21
CA SER A 155 14.27 22.99 -3.69
C SER A 155 14.45 21.78 -2.78
N SER A 156 15.68 21.27 -2.68
CA SER A 156 16.00 20.22 -1.70
C SER A 156 15.81 20.77 -0.29
N ASN A 157 15.09 20.03 0.54
CA ASN A 157 14.77 20.41 1.91
C ASN A 157 15.39 19.41 2.90
N THR A 158 15.41 19.77 4.19
CA THR A 158 15.97 18.91 5.23
C THR A 158 15.23 17.58 5.28
N ILE A 159 15.97 16.47 5.20
CA ILE A 159 15.39 15.13 5.28
C ILE A 159 14.89 14.88 6.70
N ARG A 160 13.69 14.32 6.82
CA ARG A 160 13.13 13.94 8.11
C ARG A 160 13.94 12.80 8.71
N THR A 161 14.18 12.86 10.02
CA THR A 161 14.68 11.71 10.78
C THR A 161 13.64 11.27 11.83
N PRO A 162 13.67 10.01 12.28
CA PRO A 162 12.82 9.54 13.36
C PRO A 162 12.96 10.38 14.63
N GLU A 163 14.17 10.83 14.96
CA GLU A 163 14.47 11.61 16.16
C GLU A 163 13.79 12.98 16.11
N LEU A 164 13.92 13.70 14.98
CA LEU A 164 13.27 14.99 14.78
C LEU A 164 11.75 14.88 14.81
N THR A 165 11.20 13.85 14.15
CA THR A 165 9.76 13.61 14.13
C THR A 165 9.23 13.32 15.53
N HIS A 166 9.93 12.47 16.29
CA HIS A 166 9.57 12.14 17.66
C HIS A 166 9.63 13.37 18.59
N ALA A 167 10.69 14.17 18.49
CA ALA A 167 10.82 15.41 19.27
C ALA A 167 9.66 16.37 18.98
N HIS A 168 9.29 16.55 17.71
CA HIS A 168 8.18 17.42 17.33
C HIS A 168 6.81 16.90 17.82
N ILE A 169 6.60 15.58 17.81
CA ILE A 169 5.38 14.99 18.37
C ILE A 169 5.31 15.28 19.88
N LEU A 170 6.42 15.12 20.62
CA LEU A 170 6.44 15.43 22.05
C LEU A 170 6.17 16.91 22.36
N GLU A 171 6.64 17.82 21.50
CA GLU A 171 6.34 19.25 21.64
C GLU A 171 4.84 19.57 21.52
N GLN A 172 4.08 18.81 20.72
CA GLN A 172 2.64 19.02 20.56
C GLN A 172 1.81 18.61 21.78
N TYR A 173 2.38 17.77 22.67
CA TYR A 173 1.71 17.31 23.89
C TYR A 173 2.05 18.15 25.13
N ASN A 174 3.00 19.09 25.03
CA ASN A 174 3.40 20.00 26.10
C ASN A 174 2.79 21.39 25.92
#